data_AF-A0A9D7XPG4-F1
#
_entry.id   AF-A0A9D7XPG4-F1
#
_cell.length_a   1.000
_cell.length_b   1.000
_cell.length_c   1.000
_cell.angle_alpha   90.00
_cell.angle_beta   90.00
_cell.angle_gamma   90.00
#
_symmetry.space_group_name_H-M   'P 1'
#
loop_
_entity.id
_entity.type
_entity.pdbx_description
1 polymer ?
#
loop_
_entity_poly.entity_id
_entity_poly.type
_entity_poly.pdbx_seq_one_letter_code
_entity_poly.pdbx_strand_id
1 'polypeptide(L)'
;MSQKYLIPLFKPNSEQIVYLFRDTHKWTAMDEVKGPDIIMNESTNRFELIYNDDIAYIDYRWYNKTLILLYIFVPVQFRGKGLSSKLIEYALKYARDKEVKIKVFCPYISKYIKMHPEHEELLEH
;
A
#
# COMPACT_ATOMS: atom_id res chain seq x y z
N MET A 1 28.36 -21.90 10.75
CA MET A 1 27.21 -22.78 10.41
C MET A 1 26.51 -22.16 9.20
N SER A 2 26.05 -22.96 8.24
CA SER A 2 25.24 -22.49 7.10
C SER A 2 23.86 -21.98 7.61
N GLN A 3 23.10 -21.13 6.90
CA GLN A 3 22.49 -21.54 5.62
C GLN A 3 22.11 -20.44 4.61
N LYS A 4 22.33 -20.82 3.32
CA LYS A 4 22.03 -20.17 2.01
C LYS A 4 20.88 -20.92 1.27
N TYR A 5 20.35 -20.54 0.10
CA TYR A 5 20.58 -19.41 -0.83
C TYR A 5 19.24 -19.02 -1.51
N LEU A 6 18.91 -17.72 -1.60
CA LEU A 6 17.61 -17.21 -2.06
C LEU A 6 17.31 -17.42 -3.60
N ILE A 7 16.05 -17.61 -4.08
CA ILE A 7 15.68 -17.78 -5.53
C ILE A 7 14.23 -17.29 -5.90
N PRO A 8 13.93 -16.03 -6.35
CA PRO A 8 12.55 -15.60 -6.69
C PRO A 8 12.03 -16.29 -7.96
N LEU A 9 10.73 -16.64 -7.99
CA LEU A 9 10.14 -17.52 -9.02
C LEU A 9 8.90 -16.91 -9.69
N PHE A 10 8.95 -16.82 -11.02
CA PHE A 10 7.81 -16.44 -11.87
C PHE A 10 7.18 -17.70 -12.46
N LYS A 11 5.86 -17.90 -12.30
CA LYS A 11 5.12 -18.94 -13.01
C LYS A 11 4.43 -18.37 -14.25
N PRO A 12 4.60 -18.96 -15.44
CA PRO A 12 3.80 -18.58 -16.59
C PRO A 12 2.32 -18.90 -16.29
N ASN A 13 1.45 -17.89 -16.45
CA ASN A 13 -0.01 -17.93 -16.34
C ASN A 13 -0.65 -17.80 -14.93
N SER A 14 -0.05 -17.08 -13.95
CA SER A 14 -0.73 -16.73 -12.68
C SER A 14 -0.20 -15.47 -11.99
N GLU A 15 -1.09 -14.61 -11.48
CA GLU A 15 -0.79 -13.25 -10.96
C GLU A 15 -0.36 -13.17 -9.47
N GLN A 16 0.73 -13.83 -9.03
CA GLN A 16 1.29 -13.67 -7.65
C GLN A 16 2.83 -13.73 -7.54
N ILE A 17 3.40 -13.36 -6.38
CA ILE A 17 4.80 -12.91 -6.12
C ILE A 17 5.56 -13.78 -5.09
N VAL A 18 6.92 -13.84 -5.13
CA VAL A 18 7.78 -14.14 -3.93
C VAL A 18 9.15 -13.39 -3.93
N TYR A 19 9.65 -12.99 -2.74
CA TYR A 19 10.92 -12.28 -2.45
C TYR A 19 12.00 -13.14 -1.77
N LEU A 20 13.28 -13.02 -2.14
CA LEU A 20 14.32 -13.97 -1.72
C LEU A 20 15.73 -13.32 -1.43
N PHE A 21 16.43 -13.78 -0.37
CA PHE A 21 17.55 -13.13 0.37
C PHE A 21 19.03 -13.52 0.00
N ARG A 22 19.95 -12.77 0.65
CA ARG A 22 21.42 -12.58 0.50
C ARG A 22 22.33 -13.78 0.81
N ASP A 23 23.43 -13.92 0.05
CA ASP A 23 24.76 -14.24 0.62
C ASP A 23 25.95 -13.90 -0.31
N THR A 24 27.03 -13.35 0.26
CA THR A 24 28.36 -13.05 -0.35
C THR A 24 28.45 -12.37 -1.74
N HIS A 25 28.60 -11.03 -1.72
CA HIS A 25 29.39 -10.19 -2.66
C HIS A 25 29.07 -10.08 -4.17
N LYS A 26 28.01 -10.67 -4.74
CA LYS A 26 27.46 -10.21 -6.04
C LYS A 26 25.93 -10.13 -6.03
N TRP A 27 25.40 -9.04 -6.58
CA TRP A 27 23.97 -8.74 -6.73
C TRP A 27 23.69 -8.42 -8.21
N THR A 28 22.76 -9.10 -8.86
CA THR A 28 22.22 -8.75 -10.19
C THR A 28 20.91 -9.52 -10.40
N ALA A 29 19.80 -8.97 -10.90
CA ALA A 29 19.54 -7.60 -11.34
C ALA A 29 18.43 -6.92 -10.49
N MET A 30 18.63 -5.63 -10.22
CA MET A 30 17.56 -4.65 -10.02
C MET A 30 17.57 -3.78 -11.26
N ASP A 31 16.44 -3.61 -11.92
CA ASP A 31 16.22 -2.49 -12.84
C ASP A 31 14.84 -1.89 -12.51
N GLU A 32 14.84 -0.62 -12.09
CA GLU A 32 13.70 0.22 -11.67
C GLU A 32 12.86 -0.21 -10.42
N VAL A 33 13.38 0.04 -9.21
CA VAL A 33 12.53 0.17 -8.00
C VAL A 33 11.98 1.60 -7.89
N LYS A 34 10.79 1.85 -8.44
CA LYS A 34 10.09 3.16 -8.37
C LYS A 34 9.29 3.33 -7.07
N GLY A 35 10.01 3.47 -5.97
CA GLY A 35 9.43 3.68 -4.64
C GLY A 35 8.97 2.39 -3.95
N PRO A 36 8.46 2.49 -2.71
CA PRO A 36 7.94 1.34 -2.00
C PRO A 36 6.53 1.01 -2.50
N ASP A 37 6.37 -0.17 -3.10
CA ASP A 37 5.09 -0.62 -3.67
C ASP A 37 4.02 -0.77 -2.58
N ILE A 38 2.83 -0.24 -2.85
CA ILE A 38 1.63 -0.43 -2.02
C ILE A 38 0.83 -1.58 -2.63
N ILE A 39 0.52 -2.58 -1.81
CA ILE A 39 -0.27 -3.74 -2.20
C ILE A 39 -1.68 -3.65 -1.61
N MET A 40 -2.68 -4.16 -2.34
CA MET A 40 -4.03 -4.37 -1.83
C MET A 40 -4.13 -5.79 -1.30
N ASN A 41 -4.14 -5.96 0.02
CA ASN A 41 -4.31 -7.24 0.69
C ASN A 41 -5.79 -7.48 0.98
N GLU A 42 -6.48 -8.19 0.08
CA GLU A 42 -7.90 -8.51 0.23
C GLU A 42 -8.20 -9.45 1.40
N SER A 43 -7.23 -10.27 1.82
CA SER A 43 -7.41 -11.20 2.95
C SER A 43 -7.51 -10.47 4.30
N THR A 44 -6.82 -9.34 4.44
CA THR A 44 -6.85 -8.47 5.64
C THR A 44 -7.73 -7.24 5.46
N ASN A 45 -8.22 -6.99 4.24
CA ASN A 45 -8.87 -5.74 3.81
C ASN A 45 -7.99 -4.50 4.08
N ARG A 46 -6.73 -4.54 3.61
CA ARG A 46 -5.77 -3.45 3.79
C ARG A 46 -5.10 -3.00 2.51
N PHE A 47 -4.79 -1.71 2.45
CA PHE A 47 -3.70 -1.22 1.60
C PHE A 47 -2.44 -1.24 2.44
N GLU A 48 -1.45 -2.06 2.09
CA GLU A 48 -0.25 -2.33 2.90
C GLU A 48 1.00 -1.79 2.18
N LEU A 49 1.88 -1.16 2.95
CA LEU A 49 3.12 -0.55 2.49
C LEU A 49 4.28 -1.10 3.32
N ILE A 50 5.12 -1.92 2.69
CA ILE A 50 6.32 -2.49 3.30
C ILE A 50 7.43 -1.43 3.26
N TYR A 51 8.03 -1.12 4.41
CA TYR A 51 9.13 -0.17 4.51
C TYR A 51 10.08 -0.57 5.64
N ASN A 52 11.33 -0.91 5.29
CA ASN A 52 12.37 -1.37 6.22
C ASN A 52 11.88 -2.52 7.14
N ASP A 53 11.39 -3.61 6.54
CA ASP A 53 10.89 -4.83 7.19
C ASP A 53 9.62 -4.66 8.09
N ASP A 54 9.10 -3.44 8.20
CA ASP A 54 7.85 -3.09 8.89
C ASP A 54 6.72 -2.78 7.89
N ILE A 55 5.47 -2.75 8.38
CA ILE A 55 4.27 -2.46 7.57
C ILE A 55 3.54 -1.21 8.09
N ALA A 56 3.32 -0.24 7.19
CA ALA A 56 2.30 0.80 7.33
C ALA A 56 1.06 0.42 6.51
N TYR A 57 -0.15 0.77 6.94
CA TYR A 57 -1.36 0.34 6.22
C TYR A 57 -2.57 1.26 6.40
N ILE A 58 -3.55 1.13 5.52
CA ILE A 58 -4.94 1.62 5.69
C ILE A 58 -5.87 0.40 5.78
N ASP A 59 -6.66 0.31 6.86
CA ASP A 59 -7.79 -0.64 6.93
C ASP A 59 -8.96 -0.07 6.10
N TYR A 60 -9.48 -0.87 5.18
CA TYR A 60 -10.67 -0.55 4.39
C TYR A 60 -11.80 -1.56 4.59
N ARG A 61 -13.00 -1.23 4.11
CA ARG A 61 -14.10 -2.19 3.85
C ARG A 61 -14.84 -1.81 2.58
N TRP A 62 -15.46 -2.79 1.94
CA TRP A 62 -16.46 -2.54 0.90
C TRP A 62 -17.86 -2.47 1.50
N TYR A 63 -18.65 -1.53 1.01
CA TYR A 63 -20.11 -1.48 1.22
C TYR A 63 -20.77 -1.11 -0.10
N ASN A 64 -21.57 -2.00 -0.68
CA ASN A 64 -22.08 -1.87 -2.04
C ASN A 64 -20.95 -1.59 -3.06
N LYS A 65 -20.91 -0.38 -3.66
CA LYS A 65 -19.85 0.08 -4.57
C LYS A 65 -18.94 1.16 -3.96
N THR A 66 -18.91 1.24 -2.63
CA THR A 66 -18.22 2.28 -1.87
C THR A 66 -17.06 1.67 -1.10
N LEU A 67 -15.87 2.26 -1.28
CA LEU A 67 -14.66 1.93 -0.54
C LEU A 67 -14.61 2.76 0.75
N ILE A 68 -14.80 2.11 1.89
CA ILE A 68 -14.81 2.76 3.20
C ILE A 68 -13.41 2.72 3.80
N LEU A 69 -12.80 3.89 4.05
CA LEU A 69 -11.49 4.01 4.70
C LEU A 69 -11.66 4.24 6.21
N LEU A 70 -11.27 3.25 7.01
CA LEU A 70 -11.59 3.18 8.44
C LEU A 70 -10.47 3.71 9.33
N TYR A 71 -9.24 3.28 9.08
CA TYR A 71 -8.08 3.58 9.93
C TYR A 71 -6.79 3.63 9.10
N ILE A 72 -5.79 4.38 9.58
CA ILE A 72 -4.45 4.41 9.00
C ILE A 72 -3.41 4.22 10.10
N PHE A 73 -2.49 3.30 9.86
CA PHE A 73 -1.38 2.98 10.74
C PHE A 73 -0.04 3.30 10.06
N VAL A 74 0.83 3.99 10.80
CA VAL A 74 2.24 4.14 10.45
C VAL A 74 3.06 3.88 11.71
N PRO A 75 4.03 2.93 11.68
CA PRO A 75 4.92 2.68 12.80
C PRO A 75 5.61 3.96 13.26
N VAL A 76 5.81 4.13 14.58
CA VAL A 76 6.26 5.40 15.19
C VAL A 76 7.58 5.87 14.58
N GLN A 77 8.50 4.93 14.34
CA GLN A 77 9.83 5.12 13.75
C GLN A 77 9.82 5.63 12.29
N PHE A 78 8.67 5.64 11.60
CA PHE A 78 8.53 6.15 10.23
C PHE A 78 7.53 7.30 10.08
N ARG A 79 6.99 7.81 11.20
CA ARG A 79 6.21 9.05 11.18
C ARG A 79 7.08 10.21 10.66
N GLY A 80 6.46 11.13 9.92
CA GLY A 80 7.18 12.21 9.23
C GLY A 80 7.85 11.82 7.91
N LYS A 81 7.94 10.52 7.55
CA LYS A 81 8.54 10.06 6.27
C LYS A 81 7.56 10.02 5.08
N GLY A 82 6.39 10.64 5.21
CA GLY A 82 5.37 10.69 4.13
C GLY A 82 4.65 9.38 3.80
N LEU A 83 4.84 8.30 4.58
CA LEU A 83 4.21 7.00 4.31
C LEU A 83 2.68 7.06 4.34
N SER A 84 2.10 7.86 5.26
CA SER A 84 0.66 8.04 5.35
C SER A 84 0.09 8.71 4.10
N SER A 85 0.73 9.77 3.60
CA SER A 85 0.32 10.44 2.36
C SER A 85 0.33 9.47 1.18
N LYS A 86 1.41 8.69 1.01
CA LYS A 86 1.50 7.68 -0.07
C LYS A 86 0.36 6.66 -0.03
N LEU A 87 0.02 6.16 1.16
CA LEU A 87 -1.10 5.23 1.34
C LEU A 87 -2.45 5.88 0.98
N ILE A 88 -2.66 7.15 1.34
CA ILE A 88 -3.91 7.88 1.03
C ILE A 88 -3.99 8.16 -0.47
N GLU A 89 -2.93 8.65 -1.10
CA GLU A 89 -2.84 8.85 -2.56
C GLU A 89 -3.14 7.57 -3.33
N TYR A 90 -2.60 6.43 -2.89
CA TYR A 90 -2.88 5.14 -3.52
C TYR A 90 -4.36 4.75 -3.39
N ALA A 91 -4.97 4.90 -2.22
CA ALA A 91 -6.39 4.59 -2.03
C ALA A 91 -7.31 5.50 -2.87
N LEU A 92 -6.97 6.79 -2.98
CA LEU A 92 -7.68 7.76 -3.81
C LEU A 92 -7.53 7.43 -5.30
N LYS A 93 -6.31 7.12 -5.75
CA LYS A 93 -6.04 6.68 -7.13
C LYS A 93 -6.77 5.38 -7.46
N TYR A 94 -6.72 4.39 -6.57
CA TYR A 94 -7.43 3.13 -6.72
C TYR A 94 -8.93 3.35 -6.92
N ALA A 95 -9.55 4.22 -6.11
CA ALA A 95 -10.97 4.54 -6.27
C ALA A 95 -11.28 5.24 -7.60
N ARG A 96 -10.43 6.17 -8.03
CA ARG A 96 -10.52 6.86 -9.33
C ARG A 96 -10.40 5.87 -10.50
N ASP A 97 -9.39 4.99 -10.47
CA ASP A 97 -9.12 3.98 -11.50
C ASP A 97 -10.23 2.92 -11.61
N LYS A 98 -10.94 2.63 -10.50
CA LYS A 98 -12.03 1.66 -10.42
C LYS A 98 -13.43 2.26 -10.53
N GLU A 99 -13.53 3.58 -10.72
CA GLU A 99 -14.79 4.33 -10.80
C GLU A 99 -15.71 4.12 -9.57
N VAL A 100 -15.12 3.94 -8.39
CA VAL A 100 -15.83 3.77 -7.12
C VAL A 100 -15.74 5.02 -6.25
N LYS A 101 -16.73 5.19 -5.37
CA LYS A 101 -16.75 6.27 -4.37
C LYS A 101 -16.03 5.86 -3.09
N ILE A 102 -15.53 6.85 -2.35
CA ILE A 102 -14.90 6.67 -1.04
C ILE A 102 -15.77 7.28 0.07
N LYS A 103 -15.92 6.55 1.18
CA LYS A 103 -16.42 7.11 2.45
C LYS A 103 -15.32 7.04 3.50
N VAL A 104 -15.01 8.15 4.18
CA VAL A 104 -13.89 8.21 5.13
C VAL A 104 -14.41 8.37 6.56
N PHE A 105 -14.06 7.42 7.43
CA PHE A 105 -14.31 7.51 8.88
C PHE A 105 -13.07 7.93 9.67
N CYS A 106 -11.86 7.70 9.14
CA CYS A 106 -10.63 8.09 9.82
C CYS A 106 -10.43 9.62 9.80
N PRO A 107 -10.42 10.32 10.95
CA PRO A 107 -10.31 11.78 10.99
C PRO A 107 -9.01 12.32 10.38
N TYR A 108 -7.93 11.53 10.42
CA TYR A 108 -6.65 11.88 9.80
C TYR A 108 -6.77 11.91 8.26
N ILE A 109 -7.39 10.89 7.66
CA ILE A 109 -7.62 10.82 6.22
C ILE A 109 -8.62 11.92 5.80
N SER A 110 -9.68 12.16 6.57
CA SER A 110 -10.62 13.27 6.32
C SER A 110 -9.92 14.64 6.37
N LYS A 111 -8.94 14.83 7.27
CA LYS A 111 -8.12 16.05 7.31
C LYS A 111 -7.20 16.15 6.10
N TYR A 112 -6.61 15.04 5.64
CA TYR A 112 -5.80 15.01 4.42
C TYR A 112 -6.60 15.51 3.21
N ILE A 113 -7.75 14.90 2.93
CA ILE A 113 -8.57 15.25 1.75
C ILE A 113 -9.05 16.72 1.80
N LYS A 114 -9.35 17.26 2.99
CA LYS A 114 -9.68 18.70 3.14
C LYS A 114 -8.53 19.66 2.82
N MET A 115 -7.29 19.19 2.78
CA MET A 115 -6.13 19.97 2.32
C MET A 115 -5.83 19.74 0.82
N HIS A 116 -6.53 18.77 0.21
CA HIS A 116 -6.36 18.29 -1.16
C HIS A 116 -7.74 18.21 -1.86
N PRO A 117 -8.40 19.36 -2.11
CA PRO A 117 -9.77 19.41 -2.65
C PRO A 117 -9.92 18.80 -4.04
N GLU A 118 -8.82 18.57 -4.78
CA GLU A 118 -8.74 17.81 -6.04
C GLU A 118 -9.16 16.32 -5.94
N HIS A 119 -9.58 15.88 -4.76
CA HIS A 119 -10.14 14.56 -4.49
C HIS A 119 -11.56 14.58 -3.91
N GLU A 120 -12.18 15.76 -3.71
CA GLU A 120 -13.53 15.83 -3.15
C GLU A 120 -14.58 15.15 -4.05
N GLU A 121 -14.39 15.11 -5.37
CA GLU A 121 -15.33 14.41 -6.27
C GLU A 121 -15.31 12.89 -6.11
N LEU A 122 -14.32 12.32 -5.42
CA LEU A 122 -14.27 10.88 -5.09
C LEU A 122 -15.11 10.54 -3.85
N LEU A 123 -15.51 11.53 -3.04
CA LEU A 123 -16.23 11.29 -1.79
C LEU A 123 -17.71 10.95 -1.99
N GLU A 124 -18.22 10.17 -1.04
CA GLU A 124 -19.64 9.90 -0.78
C GLU A 124 -20.01 10.32 0.65
N HIS A 125 -20.95 11.28 0.73
CA HIS A 125 -21.36 11.94 1.97
C HIS A 125 -22.26 11.07 2.85
#